data_AF-A0A1S2PD81-F1
#
_entry.id   AF-A0A1S2PD81-F1
#
_cell.length_a   1.000
_cell.length_b   1.000
_cell.length_c   1.000
_cell.angle_alpha   90.00
_cell.angle_beta   90.00
_cell.angle_gamma   90.00
#
_symmetry.space_group_name_H-M   'P 1'
#
loop_
_entity.id
_entity.type
_entity.pdbx_description
1 polymer ?
#
loop_
_entity_poly.entity_id
_entity_poly.type
_entity_poly.pdbx_seq_one_letter_code
_entity_poly.pdbx_strand_id
1 'polypeptide(L)'
;MTAIFVSVVGVLGTVMGAALTAFVAARTEQRRERSQDRVQLNDLRVEHQRWRRERRQAAYLSFLEALGTADRDNQAFFRELRAERAPVPLDETRIAAIRLKFKDAESAGLVVTLEGPQAVAEAAQNLVDQLSSLVQDVREYAEAVAANSLGNGGDNVHEAGMGFIAERKAFLGLARDVLDDVAKHVQMLPETQLRD
;
A
#
# COMPACT_ATOMS: atom_id res chain seq x y z
N MET A 1 -48.35 52.59 -48.01
CA MET A 1 -47.93 52.75 -46.59
C MET A 1 -47.97 51.44 -45.77
N THR A 2 -48.14 50.27 -46.39
CA THR A 2 -48.25 48.97 -45.69
C THR A 2 -46.96 48.13 -45.72
N ALA A 3 -46.06 48.35 -46.68
CA ALA A 3 -44.83 47.55 -46.85
C ALA A 3 -43.74 47.82 -45.78
N ILE A 4 -43.73 49.01 -45.16
CA ILE A 4 -42.72 49.40 -44.17
C ILE A 4 -43.01 48.75 -42.79
N PHE A 5 -44.27 48.49 -42.47
CA PHE A 5 -44.65 47.84 -41.21
C PHE A 5 -44.33 46.34 -41.20
N VAL A 6 -44.41 45.66 -42.35
CA VAL A 6 -44.13 44.22 -42.45
C VAL A 6 -42.63 43.93 -42.33
N SER A 7 -41.76 44.81 -42.82
CA SER A 7 -40.30 44.64 -42.70
C SER A 7 -39.79 44.88 -41.28
N VAL A 8 -40.37 45.82 -40.53
CA VAL A 8 -40.00 46.09 -39.13
C VAL A 8 -40.37 44.90 -38.22
N VAL A 9 -41.52 44.27 -38.44
CA VAL A 9 -41.95 43.08 -37.69
C VAL A 9 -41.06 41.86 -38.00
N GLY A 10 -40.64 41.69 -39.25
CA GLY A 10 -39.72 40.61 -39.64
C GLY A 10 -38.32 40.74 -39.01
N VAL A 11 -37.77 41.96 -38.98
CA VAL A 11 -36.46 42.23 -38.38
C VAL A 11 -36.50 42.07 -36.86
N LEU A 12 -37.57 42.55 -36.19
CA LEU A 12 -37.73 42.38 -34.74
C LEU A 12 -37.87 40.91 -34.33
N GLY A 13 -38.61 40.11 -35.10
CA GLY A 13 -38.75 38.66 -34.86
C GLY A 13 -37.42 37.91 -34.97
N THR A 14 -36.53 38.34 -35.87
CA THR A 14 -35.22 37.70 -36.08
C THR A 14 -34.25 38.02 -34.95
N VAL A 15 -34.24 39.28 -34.48
CA VAL A 15 -33.40 39.71 -33.34
C VAL A 15 -33.82 39.00 -32.05
N MET A 16 -35.13 38.86 -31.80
CA MET A 16 -35.64 38.12 -30.64
C MET A 16 -35.32 36.62 -30.72
N GLY A 17 -35.46 35.99 -31.89
CA GLY A 17 -35.11 34.59 -32.10
C GLY A 17 -33.62 34.29 -31.89
N ALA A 18 -32.74 35.17 -32.37
CA ALA A 18 -31.30 35.05 -32.17
C ALA A 18 -30.91 35.19 -30.68
N ALA A 19 -31.51 36.15 -29.96
CA ALA A 19 -31.25 36.36 -28.54
C ALA A 19 -31.69 35.17 -27.66
N LEU A 20 -32.86 34.58 -27.95
CA LEU A 20 -33.33 33.38 -27.26
C LEU A 20 -32.43 32.18 -27.52
N THR A 21 -31.99 31.99 -28.77
CA THR A 21 -31.09 30.90 -29.14
C THR A 21 -29.73 31.05 -28.46
N ALA A 22 -29.17 32.26 -28.42
CA ALA A 22 -27.91 32.54 -27.72
C ALA A 22 -28.03 32.32 -26.21
N PHE A 23 -29.14 32.71 -25.58
CA PHE A 23 -29.37 32.49 -24.15
C PHE A 23 -29.51 31.01 -23.80
N VAL A 24 -30.23 30.24 -24.62
CA VAL A 24 -30.37 28.78 -24.43
C VAL A 24 -29.03 28.08 -24.67
N ALA A 25 -28.30 28.44 -25.72
CA ALA A 25 -26.96 27.93 -26.01
C ALA A 25 -25.99 28.18 -24.84
N ALA A 26 -25.92 29.41 -24.34
CA ALA A 26 -25.08 29.78 -23.19
C ALA A 26 -25.45 28.99 -21.93
N ARG A 27 -26.74 28.76 -21.67
CA ARG A 27 -27.20 27.98 -20.52
C ARG A 27 -26.92 26.49 -20.66
N THR A 28 -26.95 25.95 -21.89
CA THR A 28 -26.58 24.56 -22.17
C THR A 28 -25.07 24.33 -22.13
N GLU A 29 -24.27 25.28 -22.59
CA GLU A 29 -22.80 25.25 -22.48
C GLU A 29 -22.37 25.31 -21.02
N GLN A 30 -22.94 26.22 -20.23
CA GLN A 30 -22.62 26.33 -18.81
C GLN A 30 -22.99 25.07 -18.00
N ARG A 31 -24.04 24.33 -18.41
CA ARG A 31 -24.36 23.02 -17.82
C ARG A 31 -23.39 21.94 -18.27
N ARG A 32 -22.96 21.95 -19.53
CA ARG A 32 -21.96 21.03 -20.08
C ARG A 32 -20.60 21.22 -19.43
N GLU A 33 -20.11 22.45 -19.30
CA GLU A 33 -18.85 22.78 -18.62
C GLU A 33 -18.86 22.25 -17.18
N ARG A 34 -19.90 22.56 -16.40
CA ARG A 34 -20.02 22.04 -15.03
C ARG A 34 -20.08 20.51 -14.94
N SER A 35 -20.67 19.85 -15.94
CA SER A 35 -20.68 18.39 -16.00
C SER A 35 -19.31 17.81 -16.40
N GLN A 36 -18.61 18.47 -17.32
CA GLN A 36 -17.26 18.08 -17.74
C GLN A 36 -16.25 18.28 -16.60
N ASP A 37 -16.31 19.39 -15.87
CA ASP A 37 -15.49 19.65 -14.69
C ASP A 37 -15.68 18.56 -13.63
N ARG A 38 -16.93 18.14 -13.39
CA ARG A 38 -17.23 17.07 -12.43
C ARG A 38 -16.68 15.71 -12.87
N VAL A 39 -16.79 15.39 -14.16
CA VAL A 39 -16.22 14.15 -14.72
C VAL A 39 -14.70 14.17 -14.60
N GLN A 40 -14.04 15.26 -15.01
CA GLN A 40 -12.59 15.42 -14.90
C GLN A 40 -12.09 15.31 -13.45
N LEU A 41 -12.79 15.94 -12.49
CA LEU A 41 -12.43 15.84 -11.08
C LEU A 41 -12.61 14.41 -10.53
N ASN A 42 -13.62 13.67 -10.99
CA ASN A 42 -13.82 12.29 -10.60
C ASN A 42 -12.74 11.38 -11.21
N ASP A 43 -12.40 11.58 -12.48
CA ASP A 43 -11.34 10.82 -13.16
C ASP A 43 -10.00 11.02 -12.46
N LEU A 44 -9.62 12.27 -12.15
CA LEU A 44 -8.41 12.59 -11.39
C LEU A 44 -8.40 11.94 -10.00
N ARG A 45 -9.54 11.88 -9.31
CA ARG A 45 -9.64 11.19 -8.01
C ARG A 45 -9.44 9.70 -8.15
N VAL A 46 -10.05 9.07 -9.16
CA VAL A 46 -9.91 7.63 -9.43
C VAL A 46 -8.46 7.30 -9.79
N GLU A 47 -7.84 8.08 -10.66
CA GLU A 47 -6.42 7.92 -11.02
C GLU A 47 -5.51 8.05 -9.80
N HIS A 48 -5.71 9.08 -8.97
CA HIS A 48 -4.94 9.26 -7.75
C HIS A 48 -5.10 8.07 -6.79
N GLN A 49 -6.31 7.54 -6.62
CA GLN A 49 -6.54 6.35 -5.78
C GLN A 49 -5.86 5.10 -6.34
N ARG A 50 -5.90 4.87 -7.66
CA ARG A 50 -5.18 3.77 -8.30
C ARG A 50 -3.68 3.89 -8.11
N TRP A 51 -3.12 5.08 -8.34
CA TRP A 51 -1.70 5.36 -8.13
C TRP A 51 -1.28 5.11 -6.66
N ARG A 52 -2.07 5.57 -5.69
CA ARG A 52 -1.81 5.30 -4.26
C ARG A 52 -1.86 3.79 -3.95
N ARG A 53 -2.81 3.06 -4.53
CA ARG A 53 -2.93 1.60 -4.36
C ARG A 53 -1.71 0.87 -4.90
N GLU A 54 -1.27 1.20 -6.11
CA GLU A 54 -0.09 0.60 -6.74
C GLU A 54 1.17 0.86 -5.93
N ARG A 55 1.37 2.08 -5.43
CA ARG A 55 2.50 2.41 -4.54
C ARG A 55 2.51 1.61 -3.26
N ARG A 56 1.36 1.52 -2.58
CA ARG A 56 1.22 0.72 -1.35
C ARG A 56 1.50 -0.75 -1.63
N GLN A 57 0.91 -1.30 -2.69
CA GLN A 57 1.13 -2.70 -3.07
C GLN A 57 2.62 -2.98 -3.32
N ALA A 58 3.31 -2.10 -4.06
CA ALA A 58 4.73 -2.25 -4.32
C ALA A 58 5.56 -2.20 -3.02
N ALA A 59 5.26 -1.25 -2.12
CA ALA A 59 5.92 -1.13 -0.83
C ALA A 59 5.72 -2.38 0.04
N TYR A 60 4.47 -2.86 0.15
CA TYR A 60 4.14 -4.02 0.98
C TYR A 60 4.80 -5.30 0.45
N LEU A 61 4.82 -5.50 -0.88
CA LEU A 61 5.47 -6.65 -1.50
C LEU A 61 6.99 -6.63 -1.28
N SER A 62 7.63 -5.49 -1.53
CA SER A 62 9.07 -5.33 -1.32
C SER A 62 9.47 -5.60 0.14
N PHE A 63 8.68 -5.09 1.09
CA PHE A 63 8.88 -5.35 2.51
C PHE A 63 8.75 -6.84 2.86
N LEU A 64 7.69 -7.50 2.40
CA LEU A 64 7.47 -8.93 2.68
C LEU A 64 8.55 -9.83 2.05
N GLU A 65 9.09 -9.45 0.89
CA GLU A 65 10.17 -10.15 0.22
C GLU A 65 11.49 -10.02 0.99
N ALA A 66 11.86 -8.80 1.40
CA ALA A 66 13.06 -8.55 2.18
C ALA A 66 12.99 -9.25 3.55
N LEU A 67 11.86 -9.11 4.24
CA LEU A 67 11.57 -9.75 5.53
C LEU A 67 11.65 -11.28 5.43
N GLY A 68 11.00 -11.86 4.40
CA GLY A 68 11.03 -13.30 4.16
C GLY A 68 12.40 -13.82 3.74
N THR A 69 13.26 -12.99 3.17
CA THR A 69 14.64 -13.37 2.81
C THR A 69 15.55 -13.39 4.02
N ALA A 70 15.44 -12.40 4.91
CA ALA A 70 16.16 -12.37 6.18
C ALA A 70 15.74 -13.54 7.09
N ASP A 71 14.43 -13.77 7.27
CA ASP A 71 13.91 -14.85 8.12
C ASP A 71 14.31 -16.24 7.61
N ARG A 72 14.19 -16.51 6.30
CA ARG A 72 14.57 -17.82 5.73
C ARG A 72 16.03 -18.17 6.01
N ASP A 73 16.93 -17.21 5.84
CA ASP A 73 18.36 -17.40 6.09
C ASP A 73 18.65 -17.59 7.58
N ASN A 74 18.02 -16.79 8.44
CA ASN A 74 18.16 -16.89 9.89
C ASN A 74 17.67 -18.27 10.40
N GLN A 75 16.51 -18.71 9.93
CA GLN A 75 15.94 -20.02 10.25
C GLN A 75 16.75 -21.18 9.67
N ALA A 76 17.34 -21.02 8.47
CA ALA A 76 18.25 -22.02 7.92
C ALA A 76 19.49 -22.18 8.79
N PHE A 77 20.10 -21.06 9.20
CA PHE A 77 21.24 -21.05 10.09
C PHE A 77 20.91 -21.73 11.44
N PHE A 78 19.77 -21.38 12.05
CA PHE A 78 19.32 -22.03 13.28
C PHE A 78 19.15 -23.55 13.14
N ARG A 79 18.51 -24.02 12.06
CA ARG A 79 18.31 -25.45 11.83
C ARG A 79 19.63 -26.21 11.68
N GLU A 80 20.61 -25.60 11.02
CA GLU A 80 21.95 -26.18 10.87
C GLU A 80 22.66 -26.29 12.21
N LEU A 81 22.69 -25.20 12.99
CA LEU A 81 23.25 -25.21 14.35
C LEU A 81 22.60 -26.25 15.26
N ARG A 82 21.28 -26.47 15.11
CA ARG A 82 20.56 -27.49 15.88
C ARG A 82 20.86 -28.92 15.44
N ALA A 83 21.24 -29.13 14.18
CA ALA A 83 21.56 -30.45 13.64
C ALA A 83 22.98 -30.91 14.02
N GLU A 84 23.89 -29.97 14.30
CA GLU A 84 25.27 -30.24 14.67
C GLU A 84 25.38 -30.86 16.07
N ARG A 85 26.21 -31.91 16.19
CA ARG A 85 26.37 -32.70 17.43
C ARG A 85 27.60 -32.31 18.26
N ALA A 86 28.40 -31.39 17.76
CA ALA A 86 29.62 -30.91 18.41
C ALA A 86 29.62 -29.38 18.40
N PRO A 87 30.34 -28.72 19.34
CA PRO A 87 30.51 -27.28 19.29
C PRO A 87 31.16 -26.90 17.96
N VAL A 88 30.50 -26.02 17.22
CA VAL A 88 30.97 -25.50 15.94
C VAL A 88 31.43 -24.05 16.14
N PRO A 89 32.56 -23.65 15.54
CA PRO A 89 33.02 -22.27 15.60
C PRO A 89 31.94 -21.31 15.12
N LEU A 90 31.84 -20.15 15.78
CA LEU A 90 30.88 -19.12 15.40
C LEU A 90 31.15 -18.62 13.97
N ASP A 91 30.16 -18.75 13.09
CA ASP A 91 30.24 -18.23 11.71
C ASP A 91 29.84 -16.75 11.65
N GLU A 92 30.80 -15.90 12.01
CA GLU A 92 30.63 -14.43 12.02
C GLU A 92 30.28 -13.86 10.63
N THR A 93 30.77 -14.49 9.56
CA THR A 93 30.50 -14.03 8.20
C THR A 93 29.03 -14.22 7.85
N ARG A 94 28.47 -15.37 8.23
CA ARG A 94 27.05 -15.65 8.03
C ARG A 94 26.14 -14.80 8.90
N ILE A 95 26.52 -14.55 10.16
CA ILE A 95 25.79 -13.62 11.04
C ILE A 95 25.77 -12.21 10.44
N ALA A 96 26.91 -11.73 9.94
CA ALA A 96 26.99 -10.43 9.25
C ALA A 96 26.10 -10.38 8.00
N ALA A 97 26.07 -11.46 7.20
CA ALA A 97 25.22 -11.56 6.02
C ALA A 97 23.71 -11.52 6.36
N ILE A 98 23.28 -12.24 7.41
CA ILE A 98 21.90 -12.20 7.91
C ILE A 98 21.55 -10.79 8.40
N ARG A 99 22.45 -10.14 9.13
CA ARG A 99 22.26 -8.76 9.61
C ARG A 99 22.10 -7.75 8.49
N LEU A 100 22.84 -7.93 7.38
CA LEU A 100 22.67 -7.08 6.20
C LEU A 100 21.28 -7.24 5.59
N LYS A 101 20.80 -8.48 5.44
CA LYS A 101 19.43 -8.76 4.94
C LYS A 101 18.34 -8.21 5.87
N PHE A 102 18.58 -8.26 7.17
CA PHE A 102 17.69 -7.61 8.14
C PHE A 102 17.64 -6.08 7.93
N LYS A 103 18.77 -5.43 7.63
CA LYS A 103 18.81 -3.99 7.32
C LYS A 103 18.05 -3.66 6.03
N ASP A 104 18.06 -4.55 5.04
CA ASP A 104 17.23 -4.40 3.84
C ASP A 104 15.73 -4.48 4.19
N ALA A 105 15.33 -5.39 5.08
CA ALA A 105 13.96 -5.51 5.57
C ALA A 105 13.51 -4.29 6.37
N GLU A 106 14.36 -3.76 7.26
CA GLU A 106 14.10 -2.52 7.99
C GLU A 106 13.91 -1.34 7.03
N SER A 107 14.78 -1.21 6.03
CA SER A 107 14.69 -0.15 5.02
C SER A 107 13.41 -0.24 4.20
N ALA A 108 13.01 -1.44 3.79
CA ALA A 108 11.74 -1.67 3.11
C ALA A 108 10.53 -1.38 4.03
N GLY A 109 10.64 -1.66 5.32
CA GLY A 109 9.64 -1.32 6.34
C GLY A 109 9.40 0.18 6.45
N LEU A 110 10.45 1.00 6.35
CA LEU A 110 10.31 2.46 6.33
C LEU A 110 9.48 2.95 5.12
N VAL A 111 9.61 2.31 3.96
CA VAL A 111 8.78 2.64 2.79
C VAL A 111 7.31 2.32 3.06
N VAL A 112 7.02 1.21 3.75
CA VAL A 112 5.66 0.87 4.18
C VAL A 112 5.11 1.94 5.13
N THR A 113 5.92 2.42 6.08
CA THR A 113 5.55 3.51 6.99
C THR A 113 5.19 4.80 6.24
N LEU A 114 5.89 5.11 5.15
CA LEU A 114 5.62 6.30 4.34
C LEU A 114 4.36 6.16 3.47
N GLU A 115 4.10 4.97 2.93
CA GLU A 115 3.05 4.76 1.92
C GLU A 115 1.71 4.28 2.51
N GLY A 116 1.79 3.48 3.56
CA GLY A 116 0.67 2.81 4.21
C GLY A 116 -0.10 3.71 5.18
N PRO A 117 -1.34 3.34 5.52
CA PRO A 117 -2.03 3.95 6.64
C PRO A 117 -1.39 3.51 7.97
N GLN A 118 -1.64 4.28 9.02
CA GLN A 118 -1.02 4.11 10.33
C GLN A 118 -1.06 2.67 10.86
N ALA A 119 -2.21 1.98 10.78
CA ALA A 119 -2.33 0.61 11.26
C ALA A 119 -1.39 -0.39 10.53
N VAL A 120 -1.14 -0.19 9.23
CA VAL A 120 -0.21 -1.03 8.46
C VAL A 120 1.24 -0.66 8.78
N ALA A 121 1.52 0.63 9.00
CA ALA A 121 2.84 1.10 9.42
C ALA A 121 3.25 0.52 10.79
N GLU A 122 2.33 0.57 11.77
CA GLU A 122 2.53 -0.01 13.10
C GLU A 122 2.77 -1.52 13.01
N ALA A 123 1.96 -2.24 12.22
CA ALA A 123 2.16 -3.67 12.00
C ALA A 123 3.49 -3.99 11.30
N ALA A 124 3.95 -3.15 10.37
CA ALA A 124 5.26 -3.32 9.73
C ALA A 124 6.41 -3.11 10.73
N GLN A 125 6.31 -2.11 11.60
CA GLN A 125 7.31 -1.87 12.64
C GLN A 125 7.37 -3.04 13.62
N ASN A 126 6.22 -3.53 14.09
CA ASN A 126 6.17 -4.71 14.97
C ASN A 126 6.85 -5.92 14.33
N LEU A 127 6.67 -6.13 13.02
CA LEU A 127 7.34 -7.19 12.28
C LEU A 127 8.87 -7.04 12.23
N VAL A 128 9.36 -5.81 12.05
CA VAL A 128 10.80 -5.52 12.10
C VAL A 128 11.35 -5.80 13.49
N ASP A 129 10.65 -5.39 14.55
CA ASP A 129 11.06 -5.60 15.93
C ASP A 129 11.10 -7.10 16.30
N GLN A 130 10.09 -7.86 15.86
CA GLN A 130 10.05 -9.31 16.02
C GLN A 130 11.16 -10.02 15.25
N LEU A 131 11.42 -9.61 14.00
CA LEU A 131 12.54 -10.16 13.24
C LEU A 131 13.89 -9.81 13.87
N SER A 132 14.04 -8.60 14.40
CA SER A 132 15.25 -8.18 15.12
C SER A 132 15.50 -9.07 16.32
N SER A 133 14.46 -9.32 17.12
CA SER A 133 14.52 -10.20 18.29
C SER A 133 14.89 -11.63 17.88
N LEU A 134 14.24 -12.16 16.84
CA LEU A 134 14.53 -13.50 16.32
C LEU A 134 15.96 -13.66 15.77
N VAL A 135 16.50 -12.64 15.09
CA VAL A 135 17.90 -12.65 14.62
C VAL A 135 18.86 -12.63 15.81
N GLN A 136 18.53 -11.87 16.85
CA GLN A 136 19.32 -11.81 18.08
C GLN A 136 19.29 -13.16 18.83
N ASP A 137 18.11 -13.78 18.98
CA ASP A 137 17.97 -15.08 19.64
C ASP A 137 18.76 -16.18 18.92
N VAL A 138 18.74 -16.19 17.58
CA VAL A 138 19.52 -17.16 16.78
C VAL A 138 21.02 -16.92 16.95
N ARG A 139 21.45 -15.67 17.03
CA ARG A 139 22.86 -15.33 17.30
C ARG A 139 23.26 -15.81 18.69
N GLU A 140 22.48 -15.53 19.72
CA GLU A 140 22.76 -15.96 21.09
C GLU A 140 22.80 -17.48 21.19
N TYR A 141 21.91 -18.18 20.46
CA TYR A 141 21.97 -19.63 20.33
C TYR A 141 23.27 -20.09 19.66
N ALA A 142 23.71 -19.44 18.58
CA ALA A 142 24.97 -19.77 17.91
C ALA A 142 26.19 -19.59 18.83
N GLU A 143 26.21 -18.50 19.60
CA GLU A 143 27.25 -18.24 20.61
C GLU A 143 27.24 -19.33 21.70
N ALA A 144 26.06 -19.76 22.17
CA ALA A 144 25.92 -20.83 23.14
C ALA A 144 26.38 -22.20 22.60
N VAL A 145 26.07 -22.52 21.34
CA VAL A 145 26.56 -23.73 20.63
C VAL A 145 28.09 -23.74 20.59
N ALA A 146 28.70 -22.62 20.17
CA ALA A 146 30.15 -22.50 20.05
C ALA A 146 30.85 -22.63 21.42
N ALA A 147 30.24 -22.11 22.49
CA ALA A 147 30.74 -22.24 23.86
C ALA A 147 30.39 -23.59 24.53
N ASN A 148 29.70 -24.50 23.82
CA ASN A 148 29.19 -25.77 24.37
C ASN A 148 28.33 -25.58 25.65
N SER A 149 27.52 -24.53 25.67
CA SER A 149 26.70 -24.08 26.81
C SER A 149 25.20 -24.09 26.48
N LEU A 150 24.76 -25.17 25.82
CA LEU A 150 23.40 -25.35 25.34
C LEU A 150 22.41 -25.50 26.50
N GLY A 151 21.82 -24.38 26.95
CA GLY A 151 20.62 -24.34 27.79
C GLY A 151 19.33 -24.39 26.94
N ASN A 152 18.24 -23.79 27.44
CA ASN A 152 16.94 -23.75 26.74
C ASN A 152 16.89 -22.75 25.54
N GLY A 153 18.03 -22.26 25.04
CA GLY A 153 18.06 -21.21 24.00
C GLY A 153 17.36 -21.60 22.70
N GLY A 154 17.32 -22.90 22.37
CA GLY A 154 16.61 -23.38 21.18
C GLY A 154 15.09 -23.28 21.27
N ASP A 155 14.52 -23.31 22.49
CA ASP A 155 13.08 -23.15 22.69
C ASP A 155 12.66 -21.68 22.54
N ASN A 156 13.49 -20.74 23.01
CA ASN A 156 13.27 -19.30 22.82
C ASN A 156 13.22 -18.92 21.34
N VAL A 157 14.19 -19.40 20.53
CA VAL A 157 14.21 -19.17 19.09
C VAL A 157 12.94 -19.73 18.41
N HIS A 158 12.46 -20.89 18.87
CA HIS A 158 11.25 -21.50 18.32
C HIS A 158 10.01 -20.68 18.65
N GLU A 159 9.86 -20.23 19.90
CA GLU A 159 8.76 -19.39 20.35
C GLU A 159 8.74 -18.05 19.62
N ALA A 160 9.88 -17.38 19.52
CA ALA A 160 10.04 -16.13 18.76
C ALA A 160 9.69 -16.33 17.28
N GLY A 161 10.09 -17.45 16.69
CA GLY A 161 9.74 -17.81 15.30
C GLY A 161 8.23 -17.97 15.10
N MET A 162 7.52 -18.59 16.05
CA MET A 162 6.06 -18.73 16.00
C MET A 162 5.35 -17.38 16.15
N GLY A 163 5.84 -16.52 17.06
CA GLY A 163 5.34 -15.16 17.22
C GLY A 163 5.49 -14.33 15.93
N PHE A 164 6.66 -14.39 15.31
CA PHE A 164 6.93 -13.73 14.03
C PHE A 164 5.98 -14.16 12.91
N ILE A 165 5.69 -15.47 12.79
CA ILE A 165 4.74 -16.00 11.79
C ILE A 165 3.32 -15.46 12.04
N ALA A 166 2.90 -15.39 13.30
CA ALA A 166 1.58 -14.86 13.67
C ALA A 166 1.45 -13.38 13.29
N GLU A 167 2.45 -12.56 13.63
CA GLU A 167 2.48 -11.13 13.28
C GLU A 167 2.53 -10.91 11.76
N ARG A 168 3.26 -11.76 11.03
CA ARG A 168 3.30 -11.67 9.56
C ARG A 168 1.92 -11.90 8.94
N LYS A 169 1.15 -12.83 9.51
CA LYS A 169 -0.23 -13.09 9.08
C LYS A 169 -1.14 -11.90 9.41
N ALA A 170 -0.98 -11.28 10.57
CA ALA A 170 -1.75 -10.10 10.95
C ALA A 170 -1.48 -8.92 10.00
N PHE A 171 -0.21 -8.63 9.71
CA PHE A 171 0.19 -7.62 8.73
C PHE A 171 -0.43 -7.88 7.35
N LEU A 172 -0.38 -9.12 6.85
CA LEU A 172 -0.96 -9.48 5.56
C LEU A 172 -2.47 -9.22 5.50
N GLY A 173 -3.20 -9.47 6.59
CA GLY A 173 -4.61 -9.15 6.71
C GLY A 173 -4.86 -7.65 6.55
N LEU A 174 -4.17 -6.83 7.36
CA LEU A 174 -4.29 -5.37 7.31
C LEU A 174 -3.90 -4.79 5.94
N ALA A 175 -2.79 -5.26 5.38
CA ALA A 175 -2.32 -4.84 4.06
C ALA A 175 -3.35 -5.13 2.97
N ARG A 176 -3.97 -6.31 3.01
CA ARG A 176 -5.02 -6.70 2.07
C ARG A 176 -6.27 -5.83 2.23
N ASP A 177 -6.76 -5.65 3.45
CA ASP A 177 -7.97 -4.86 3.72
C ASP A 177 -7.82 -3.43 3.17
N VAL A 178 -6.64 -2.83 3.36
CA VAL A 178 -6.34 -1.49 2.83
C VAL A 178 -6.31 -1.45 1.30
N LEU A 179 -5.80 -2.50 0.64
CA LEU A 179 -5.76 -2.56 -0.83
C LEU A 179 -7.14 -2.86 -1.44
N ASP A 180 -8.00 -3.59 -0.71
CA ASP A 180 -9.36 -3.94 -1.10
C ASP A 180 -10.35 -2.79 -0.86
N ASP A 181 -10.19 -2.00 0.20
CA ASP A 181 -11.05 -0.84 0.48
C ASP A 181 -10.90 0.28 -0.56
N VAL A 182 -9.70 0.44 -1.13
CA VAL A 182 -9.51 1.35 -2.28
C VAL A 182 -10.28 0.85 -3.50
N ALA A 183 -10.36 -0.47 -3.72
CA ALA A 183 -11.12 -1.04 -4.84
C ALA A 183 -12.63 -0.80 -4.69
N LYS A 184 -13.17 -0.88 -3.47
CA LYS A 184 -14.59 -0.58 -3.18
C LYS A 184 -14.95 0.88 -3.45
N HIS A 185 -14.07 1.83 -3.08
CA HIS A 185 -14.28 3.26 -3.34
C HIS A 185 -14.20 3.60 -4.84
N VAL A 186 -13.41 2.84 -5.61
CA VAL A 186 -13.35 2.97 -7.08
C VAL A 186 -14.59 2.36 -7.75
N GLN A 187 -15.17 1.28 -7.20
CA GLN A 187 -16.34 0.59 -7.77
C GLN A 187 -17.69 1.24 -7.42
N MET A 188 -17.82 1.93 -6.27
CA MET A 188 -19.06 2.64 -5.89
C MET A 188 -19.33 3.93 -6.69
N LEU A 189 -18.44 4.30 -7.62
CA LEU A 189 -18.64 5.37 -8.61
C LEU A 189 -18.95 4.73 -9.97
N PRO A 190 -20.14 4.11 -10.12
CA PRO A 190 -21.14 4.75 -10.99
C PRO A 190 -22.60 4.58 -10.52
N GLU A 191 -23.46 5.49 -11.00
CA GLU A 191 -24.95 5.46 -11.05
C GLU A 191 -25.82 6.10 -9.97
N THR A 192 -25.36 6.40 -8.76
CA THR A 192 -26.20 7.22 -7.87
C THR A 192 -26.02 8.69 -8.19
N GLN A 193 -26.81 9.24 -9.13
CA GLN A 193 -27.45 10.57 -9.10
C GLN A 193 -28.12 10.91 -10.47
N LEU A 194 -28.76 9.94 -11.12
CA LEU A 194 -29.81 10.18 -12.12
C LEU A 194 -31.17 9.84 -11.50
N ARG A 195 -31.59 10.57 -10.47
CA ARG A 195 -33.02 10.67 -10.13
C ARG A 195 -33.28 11.94 -9.32
N ASP A 196 -34.16 12.74 -9.92
CA ASP A 196 -34.92 13.91 -9.46
C ASP A 196 -34.26 15.29 -9.60
#